data_AF-A0AAD1YM69-F1
#
_entry.id   AF-A0AAD1YM69-F1
#
_cell.length_a   1.000
_cell.length_b   1.000
_cell.length_c   1.000
_cell.angle_alpha   90.00
_cell.angle_beta   90.00
_cell.angle_gamma   90.00
#
_symmetry.space_group_name_H-M   'P 1'
#
loop_
_entity.id
_entity.type
_entity.pdbx_description
1 polymer ?
#
loop_
_entity_poly.entity_id
_entity_poly.type
_entity_poly.pdbx_seq_one_letter_code
_entity_poly.pdbx_strand_id
1 'polypeptide(L)'
;MPGCIFAPYFPPEEPQKFANVHKIFGASNVTKLLNELLPQQREDAVNSLAYEAEARVRDPVYGCVGAITFLQRQVERLQKELDAANADLIRFSCNEIPTGIPSTRGVINSFHSMAAPRQRPARMGNESGGNYYPTPQNFQFPYLPPWNGHNPSGNIHGGGADGNI
;
A
#
# COMPACT_ATOMS: atom_id res chain seq x y z
N MET A 1 10.38 1.76 40.54
CA MET A 1 10.00 0.37 40.90
C MET A 1 10.87 -0.59 40.10
N PRO A 2 11.77 -1.36 40.71
CA PRO A 2 12.45 -2.47 40.05
C PRO A 2 11.44 -3.56 39.67
N GLY A 3 11.60 -4.20 38.51
CA GLY A 3 10.80 -5.38 38.12
C GLY A 3 9.38 -5.11 37.59
N CYS A 4 8.99 -3.86 37.30
CA CYS A 4 7.71 -3.58 36.66
C CYS A 4 7.69 -4.06 35.20
N ILE A 5 6.81 -5.01 34.85
CA ILE A 5 6.68 -5.57 33.50
C ILE A 5 6.29 -4.53 32.43
N PHE A 6 5.64 -3.44 32.83
CA PHE A 6 5.21 -2.38 31.90
C PHE A 6 6.30 -1.35 31.60
N ALA A 7 7.26 -1.16 32.51
CA ALA A 7 8.24 -0.07 32.41
C ALA A 7 9.08 -0.07 31.11
N PRO A 8 9.47 -1.20 30.51
CA PRO A 8 10.19 -1.21 29.24
C PRO A 8 9.37 -0.74 28.02
N TYR A 9 8.03 -0.78 28.10
CA TYR A 9 7.16 -0.62 26.92
C TYR A 9 6.25 0.61 26.98
N PHE A 10 6.11 1.21 28.17
CA PHE A 10 5.26 2.37 28.46
C PHE A 10 6.10 3.47 29.14
N PRO A 11 6.89 4.23 28.37
CA PRO A 11 7.70 5.33 28.91
C PRO A 11 6.81 6.48 29.42
N PRO A 12 7.24 7.26 30.43
CA PRO A 12 6.45 8.35 30.99
C PRO A 12 6.19 9.49 30.01
N GLU A 13 6.95 9.59 28.92
CA GLU A 13 6.74 10.51 27.80
C GLU A 13 5.48 10.18 26.97
N GLU A 14 4.98 8.94 27.02
CA GLU A 14 3.82 8.46 26.25
C GLU A 14 2.64 8.02 27.16
N PRO A 15 2.13 8.87 28.07
CA PRO A 15 1.13 8.46 29.06
C PRO A 15 -0.20 8.01 28.41
N GLN A 16 -0.53 8.56 27.24
CA GLN A 16 -1.73 8.18 26.48
C GLN A 16 -1.67 6.75 25.94
N LYS A 17 -0.46 6.23 25.62
CA LYS A 17 -0.27 4.85 25.16
C LYS A 17 -0.73 3.86 26.22
N PHE A 18 -0.28 4.05 27.47
CA PHE A 18 -0.74 3.22 28.58
C PHE A 18 -2.21 3.47 28.92
N ALA A 19 -2.68 4.73 28.95
CA ALA A 19 -4.06 5.05 29.27
C ALA A 19 -5.08 4.39 28.32
N ASN A 20 -4.81 4.42 27.01
CA ASN A 20 -5.64 3.76 26.00
C ASN A 20 -5.62 2.24 26.17
N VAL A 21 -4.43 1.62 26.25
CA VAL A 21 -4.29 0.17 26.43
C VAL A 21 -4.97 -0.31 27.73
N HIS A 22 -4.81 0.44 28.82
CA HIS A 22 -5.47 0.18 30.09
C HIS A 22 -7.00 0.26 29.98
N LYS A 23 -7.53 1.28 29.29
CA LYS A 23 -8.97 1.47 29.10
C LYS A 23 -9.61 0.38 28.24
N ILE A 24 -8.93 -0.08 27.19
CA ILE A 24 -9.50 -1.01 26.19
C ILE A 24 -9.27 -2.48 26.56
N PHE A 25 -8.10 -2.82 27.10
CA PHE A 25 -7.73 -4.21 27.40
C PHE A 25 -7.64 -4.52 28.89
N GLY A 26 -7.33 -3.53 29.74
CA GLY A 26 -7.12 -3.68 31.18
C GLY A 26 -5.72 -4.22 31.52
N ALA A 27 -5.08 -3.64 32.54
CA ALA A 27 -3.69 -3.98 32.90
C ALA A 27 -3.49 -5.49 33.13
N SER A 28 -4.42 -6.14 33.85
CA SER A 28 -4.31 -7.57 34.16
C SER A 28 -4.31 -8.48 32.93
N ASN A 29 -5.03 -8.13 31.87
CA ASN A 29 -5.05 -8.92 30.64
C ASN A 29 -3.76 -8.71 29.83
N VAL A 30 -3.27 -7.46 29.79
CA VAL A 30 -1.98 -7.15 29.17
C VAL A 30 -0.82 -7.84 29.91
N THR A 31 -0.82 -7.86 31.26
CA THR A 31 0.17 -8.62 32.04
C THR A 31 0.15 -10.11 31.71
N LYS A 32 -1.04 -10.73 31.59
CA LYS A 32 -1.16 -12.15 31.21
C LYS A 32 -0.56 -12.41 29.84
N LEU A 33 -1.00 -11.66 28.82
CA LEU A 33 -0.51 -11.77 27.45
C LEU A 33 1.01 -11.58 27.38
N LEU A 34 1.56 -10.55 28.03
CA LEU A 34 3.01 -10.32 28.02
C LEU A 34 3.78 -11.46 28.72
N ASN A 35 3.23 -12.10 29.74
CA ASN A 35 3.85 -13.27 30.37
C ASN A 35 3.82 -14.53 29.48
N GLU A 36 2.80 -14.68 28.64
CA GLU A 36 2.66 -15.77 27.66
C GLU A 36 3.60 -15.60 26.45
N LEU A 37 4.02 -14.37 26.14
CA LEU A 37 4.91 -14.04 25.02
C LEU A 37 6.40 -14.10 25.38
N LEU A 38 7.21 -14.54 24.41
CA LEU A 38 8.67 -14.45 24.48
C LEU A 38 9.11 -12.98 24.59
N PRO A 39 10.16 -12.63 25.35
CA PRO A 39 10.58 -11.24 25.58
C PRO A 39 10.73 -10.41 24.30
N GLN A 40 11.29 -11.00 23.25
CA GLN A 40 11.51 -10.41 21.92
C GLN A 40 10.23 -10.10 21.13
N GLN A 41 9.06 -10.64 21.52
CA GLN A 41 7.77 -10.37 20.87
C GLN A 41 6.93 -9.34 21.64
N ARG A 42 7.32 -8.99 22.88
CA ARG A 42 6.52 -8.15 23.78
C ARG A 42 6.42 -6.71 23.30
N GLU A 43 7.46 -6.18 22.68
CA GLU A 43 7.47 -4.82 22.12
C GLU A 43 6.46 -4.68 20.98
N ASP A 44 6.53 -5.56 19.97
CA ASP A 44 5.57 -5.61 18.86
C ASP A 44 4.13 -5.84 19.35
N ALA A 45 3.94 -6.69 20.36
CA ALA A 45 2.63 -6.91 20.97
C ALA A 45 2.10 -5.65 21.67
N VAL A 46 2.91 -4.93 22.45
CA VAL A 46 2.49 -3.66 23.07
C VAL A 46 2.21 -2.59 22.02
N ASN A 47 3.01 -2.51 20.96
CA ASN A 47 2.77 -1.55 19.87
C ASN A 47 1.48 -1.87 19.11
N SER A 48 1.17 -3.15 18.88
CA SER A 48 -0.10 -3.61 18.30
C SER A 48 -1.30 -3.26 19.20
N LEU A 49 -1.22 -3.58 20.50
CA LEU A 49 -2.25 -3.21 21.48
C LEU A 49 -2.45 -1.69 21.58
N ALA A 50 -1.36 -0.90 21.52
CA ALA A 50 -1.44 0.55 21.55
C ALA A 50 -2.23 1.10 20.36
N TYR A 51 -1.92 0.63 19.15
CA TYR A 51 -2.64 1.00 17.94
C TYR A 51 -4.12 0.59 17.98
N GLU A 52 -4.42 -0.65 18.38
CA GLU A 52 -5.80 -1.13 18.49
C GLU A 52 -6.60 -0.36 19.55
N ALA A 53 -5.98 -0.06 20.70
CA ALA A 53 -6.61 0.71 21.76
C ALA A 53 -6.89 2.14 21.33
N GLU A 54 -5.92 2.81 20.70
CA GLU A 54 -6.11 4.17 20.17
C GLU A 54 -7.20 4.19 19.09
N ALA A 55 -7.23 3.21 18.20
CA ALA A 55 -8.26 3.07 17.18
C ALA A 55 -9.65 2.90 17.81
N ARG A 56 -9.81 2.05 18.82
CA ARG A 56 -11.08 1.85 19.53
C ARG A 56 -11.47 3.01 20.45
N VAL A 57 -10.53 3.84 20.91
CA VAL A 57 -10.83 5.08 21.62
C VAL A 57 -11.39 6.16 20.67
N ARG A 58 -10.91 6.23 19.44
CA ARG A 58 -11.39 7.18 18.41
C ARG A 58 -12.67 6.72 17.72
N ASP A 59 -12.80 5.42 17.46
CA ASP A 59 -14.01 4.78 16.94
C ASP A 59 -14.45 3.66 17.90
N PRO A 60 -15.35 3.95 18.85
CA PRO A 60 -15.87 2.97 19.80
C PRO A 60 -16.69 1.83 19.17
N VAL A 61 -17.10 1.96 17.90
CA VAL A 61 -17.96 0.98 17.20
C VAL A 61 -17.09 0.00 16.42
N TYR A 62 -16.22 0.49 15.53
CA TYR A 62 -15.43 -0.35 14.62
C TYR A 62 -13.95 -0.41 14.98
N GLY A 63 -13.39 0.60 15.64
CA GLY A 63 -11.97 0.68 15.96
C GLY A 63 -11.06 0.40 14.75
N CYS A 64 -10.09 -0.52 14.91
CA CYS A 64 -9.21 -0.94 13.82
C CYS A 64 -9.94 -1.67 12.67
N VAL A 65 -11.12 -2.27 12.91
CA VAL A 65 -11.91 -2.96 11.86
C VAL A 65 -12.42 -1.98 10.80
N GLY A 66 -12.65 -0.71 11.16
CA GLY A 66 -12.99 0.35 10.21
C GLY A 66 -11.86 0.58 9.20
N ALA A 67 -10.61 0.63 9.67
CA ALA A 67 -9.43 0.75 8.81
C ALA A 67 -9.22 -0.49 7.92
N ILE A 68 -9.41 -1.71 8.47
CA ILE A 68 -9.34 -2.96 7.68
C ILE A 68 -10.38 -2.93 6.55
N THR A 69 -11.63 -2.63 6.87
CA THR A 69 -12.74 -2.57 5.91
C THR A 69 -12.50 -1.53 4.81
N PHE A 70 -11.95 -0.37 5.17
CA PHE A 70 -11.59 0.68 4.21
C PHE A 70 -10.46 0.22 3.27
N LEU A 71 -9.39 -0.37 3.81
CA LEU A 71 -8.25 -0.85 3.03
C LEU A 71 -8.65 -1.97 2.07
N GLN A 72 -9.51 -2.90 2.49
CA GLN A 72 -10.06 -3.96 1.63
C GLN A 72 -10.79 -3.36 0.42
N ARG A 73 -11.69 -2.38 0.64
CA ARG A 73 -12.38 -1.67 -0.44
C ARG A 73 -11.43 -0.91 -1.36
N GLN A 74 -10.33 -0.37 -0.84
CA GLN A 74 -9.30 0.26 -1.68
C GLN A 74 -8.57 -0.75 -2.57
N VAL A 75 -8.21 -1.93 -2.03
CA VAL A 75 -7.59 -3.01 -2.81
C VAL A 75 -8.53 -3.46 -3.93
N GLU A 76 -9.81 -3.69 -3.63
CA GLU A 76 -10.82 -4.03 -4.65
C GLU A 76 -10.99 -2.96 -5.73
N ARG A 77 -10.98 -1.67 -5.35
CA ARG A 77 -11.06 -0.55 -6.29
C ARG A 77 -9.83 -0.50 -7.20
N LEU A 78 -8.64 -0.55 -6.62
CA LEU A 78 -7.37 -0.48 -7.36
C LEU A 78 -7.20 -1.69 -8.29
N GLN A 79 -7.65 -2.89 -7.88
CA GLN A 79 -7.66 -4.06 -8.75
C GLN A 79 -8.58 -3.85 -9.97
N LYS A 80 -9.80 -3.32 -9.77
CA LYS A 80 -10.72 -3.00 -10.88
C LYS A 80 -10.15 -1.94 -11.83
N GLU A 81 -9.46 -0.93 -11.31
CA GLU A 81 -8.78 0.09 -12.11
C GLU A 81 -7.62 -0.50 -12.92
N LEU A 82 -6.84 -1.41 -12.33
CA LEU A 82 -5.78 -2.15 -13.02
C LEU A 82 -6.34 -3.07 -14.12
N ASP A 83 -7.42 -3.81 -13.83
CA ASP A 83 -8.06 -4.72 -14.77
C ASP A 83 -8.65 -3.95 -15.97
N ALA A 84 -9.26 -2.80 -15.73
CA ALA A 84 -9.77 -1.91 -16.78
C ALA A 84 -8.64 -1.36 -17.66
N ALA A 85 -7.55 -0.86 -17.06
CA ALA A 85 -6.39 -0.36 -17.79
C ALA A 85 -5.71 -1.46 -18.62
N ASN A 86 -5.63 -2.69 -18.10
CA ASN A 86 -5.12 -3.85 -18.84
C ASN A 86 -6.02 -4.22 -20.02
N ALA A 87 -7.35 -4.19 -19.84
CA ALA A 87 -8.30 -4.45 -20.92
C ALA A 87 -8.21 -3.37 -22.03
N ASP A 88 -8.02 -2.11 -21.65
CA ASP A 88 -7.77 -1.00 -22.58
C ASP A 88 -6.47 -1.21 -23.37
N LEU A 89 -5.36 -1.55 -22.71
CA LEU A 89 -4.08 -1.86 -23.36
C LEU A 89 -4.20 -3.02 -24.36
N ILE A 90 -4.92 -4.10 -23.99
CA ILE A 90 -5.18 -5.22 -24.90
C ILE A 90 -5.98 -4.74 -26.11
N ARG A 91 -7.06 -3.97 -25.92
CA ARG A 91 -7.88 -3.41 -27.01
C ARG A 91 -7.05 -2.56 -27.97
N PHE A 92 -6.18 -1.69 -27.46
CA PHE A 92 -5.28 -0.90 -28.30
C PHE A 92 -4.28 -1.78 -29.07
N SER A 93 -3.72 -2.81 -28.43
CA SER A 93 -2.76 -3.72 -29.08
C SER A 93 -3.37 -4.63 -30.15
N CYS A 94 -4.65 -5.01 -30.02
CA CYS A 94 -5.35 -5.88 -30.98
C CYS A 94 -5.95 -5.12 -32.16
N ASN A 95 -6.19 -3.80 -32.04
CA ASN A 95 -6.77 -2.99 -33.10
C ASN A 95 -5.75 -2.55 -34.17
N GLU A 96 -4.45 -2.79 -33.97
CA GLU A 96 -3.35 -2.53 -34.92
C GLU A 96 -3.25 -3.62 -36.03
N ILE A 97 -4.39 -3.98 -36.66
CA ILE A 97 -4.41 -4.84 -37.86
C ILE A 97 -5.05 -4.06 -39.02
N PRO A 98 -4.26 -3.53 -39.97
CA PRO A 98 -4.80 -2.91 -41.17
C PRO A 98 -5.61 -3.93 -41.99
N THR A 99 -6.92 -3.73 -42.05
CA THR A 99 -7.84 -4.62 -42.76
C THR A 99 -7.81 -4.34 -44.27
N GLY A 100 -6.69 -4.68 -44.91
CA GLY A 100 -6.50 -4.57 -46.36
C GLY A 100 -6.78 -5.90 -47.08
N ILE A 101 -8.04 -6.19 -47.42
CA ILE A 101 -8.41 -7.33 -48.28
C ILE A 101 -9.09 -6.82 -49.56
N PRO A 102 -8.45 -6.99 -50.73
CA PRO A 102 -9.16 -7.18 -52.00
C PRO A 102 -9.47 -8.67 -52.18
N SER A 103 -10.73 -8.99 -52.49
CA SER A 103 -11.18 -10.36 -52.73
C SER A 103 -10.70 -10.91 -54.08
N THR A 104 -9.96 -12.03 -54.08
CA THR A 104 -9.81 -12.90 -55.26
C THR A 104 -9.78 -14.38 -54.88
N ARG A 105 -10.59 -15.20 -55.56
CA ARG A 105 -10.66 -16.68 -55.42
C ARG A 105 -9.37 -17.36 -55.91
N GLY A 106 -8.86 -18.35 -55.19
CA GLY A 106 -7.78 -19.23 -55.65
C GLY A 106 -7.36 -20.31 -54.62
N VAL A 107 -6.82 -21.43 -55.10
CA VAL A 107 -6.41 -22.64 -54.34
C VAL A 107 -4.86 -22.72 -54.44
N ILE A 108 -4.03 -23.32 -53.55
CA ILE A 108 -4.10 -24.59 -52.80
C ILE A 108 -3.16 -24.57 -51.56
N ASN A 109 -3.45 -25.41 -50.56
CA ASN A 109 -2.58 -26.14 -49.61
C ASN A 109 -1.26 -25.56 -49.01
N SER A 110 -1.03 -26.01 -47.77
CA SER A 110 0.25 -26.40 -47.13
C SER A 110 0.88 -25.50 -46.06
N PHE A 111 0.87 -26.07 -44.86
CA PHE A 111 1.76 -25.95 -43.70
C PHE A 111 3.04 -25.10 -43.84
N HIS A 112 3.28 -24.19 -42.89
CA HIS A 112 4.46 -24.19 -42.01
C HIS A 112 4.31 -23.14 -40.88
N SER A 113 4.61 -23.52 -39.64
CA SER A 113 4.84 -22.60 -38.52
C SER A 113 6.20 -21.93 -38.66
N MET A 114 6.36 -20.64 -38.30
CA MET A 114 7.57 -20.01 -37.70
C MET A 114 7.23 -18.65 -37.03
N ALA A 115 8.16 -18.13 -36.23
CA ALA A 115 7.92 -17.17 -35.14
C ALA A 115 7.80 -15.67 -35.53
N ALA A 116 7.24 -14.89 -34.60
CA ALA A 116 7.05 -13.44 -34.71
C ALA A 116 8.32 -12.61 -34.41
N PRO A 117 8.56 -11.49 -35.11
CA PRO A 117 9.51 -10.46 -34.70
C PRO A 117 8.84 -9.35 -33.86
N ARG A 118 9.45 -9.00 -32.73
CA ARG A 118 9.14 -7.78 -31.97
C ARG A 118 9.27 -6.54 -32.88
N GLN A 119 8.28 -5.65 -32.87
CA GLN A 119 8.50 -4.23 -33.16
C GLN A 119 7.93 -3.38 -32.02
N ARG A 120 8.72 -2.38 -31.58
CA ARG A 120 8.30 -1.37 -30.60
C ARG A 120 7.47 -0.29 -31.32
N PRO A 121 6.30 0.10 -30.83
CA PRO A 121 5.71 1.38 -31.20
C PRO A 121 6.52 2.53 -30.57
N ALA A 122 6.76 3.58 -31.35
CA ALA A 122 7.30 4.83 -30.83
C ALA A 122 6.24 5.60 -30.04
N ARG A 123 6.70 6.40 -29.09
CA ARG A 123 5.87 7.25 -28.23
C ARG A 123 5.24 8.39 -29.06
N MET A 124 3.95 8.28 -29.37
CA MET A 124 3.14 9.42 -29.81
C MET A 124 2.15 9.75 -28.70
N GLY A 125 2.27 10.94 -28.12
CA GLY A 125 1.34 11.41 -27.10
C GLY A 125 0.04 11.88 -27.76
N ASN A 126 -1.10 11.48 -27.20
CA ASN A 126 -2.35 12.18 -27.39
C ASN A 126 -3.07 12.26 -26.04
N GLU A 127 -3.48 13.47 -25.67
CA GLU A 127 -4.06 13.79 -24.38
C GLU A 127 -5.57 13.68 -24.48
N SER A 128 -6.18 12.75 -23.74
CA SER A 128 -7.65 12.63 -23.69
C SER A 128 -8.16 12.01 -22.40
N GLY A 129 -8.42 12.88 -21.42
CA GLY A 129 -9.52 12.78 -20.46
C GLY A 129 -9.75 11.45 -19.74
N GLY A 130 -8.89 11.10 -18.77
CA GLY A 130 -9.29 10.16 -17.73
C GLY A 130 -10.29 10.80 -16.77
N ASN A 131 -11.50 10.25 -16.65
CA ASN A 131 -12.47 10.67 -15.63
C ASN A 131 -11.98 10.25 -14.23
N TYR A 132 -11.25 11.15 -13.57
CA TYR A 132 -10.94 11.01 -12.15
C TYR A 132 -12.23 11.17 -11.33
N TYR A 133 -12.86 10.05 -10.97
CA TYR A 133 -13.84 10.07 -9.90
C TYR A 133 -13.11 10.38 -8.58
N PRO A 134 -13.53 11.42 -7.84
CA PRO A 134 -12.79 11.84 -6.66
C PRO A 134 -12.83 10.75 -5.59
N THR A 135 -11.65 10.33 -5.13
CA THR A 135 -11.54 9.69 -3.82
C THR A 135 -12.20 10.58 -2.77
N PRO A 136 -13.06 10.06 -1.89
CA PRO A 136 -13.67 10.88 -0.85
C PRO A 136 -12.58 11.46 0.06
N GLN A 137 -12.33 12.76 -0.07
CA GLN A 137 -11.24 13.47 0.64
C GLN A 137 -11.45 13.54 2.17
N ASN A 138 -12.52 12.94 2.70
CA ASN A 138 -12.99 13.10 4.07
C ASN A 138 -12.65 11.96 5.04
N PHE A 139 -11.89 10.94 4.61
CA PHE A 139 -11.24 9.99 5.54
C PHE A 139 -9.73 10.18 5.51
N GLN A 140 -9.29 11.34 5.99
CA GLN A 140 -7.89 11.61 6.26
C GLN A 140 -7.44 10.76 7.46
N PHE A 141 -6.61 9.74 7.19
CA PHE A 141 -5.94 9.01 8.25
C PHE A 141 -5.03 9.96 9.04
N PRO A 142 -5.06 9.96 10.38
CA PRO A 142 -4.07 10.68 11.18
C PRO A 142 -2.65 10.08 11.07
N TYR A 143 -2.52 8.90 10.47
CA TYR A 143 -1.27 8.13 10.32
C TYR A 143 -1.13 7.71 8.86
N LEU A 144 -0.08 8.16 8.19
CA LEU A 144 0.35 7.50 6.97
C LEU A 144 0.88 6.11 7.33
N PRO A 145 0.48 5.03 6.64
CA PRO A 145 1.14 3.74 6.77
C PRO A 145 2.64 3.88 6.45
N PRO A 146 3.56 3.19 7.15
CA PRO A 146 5.01 3.33 6.94
C PRO A 146 5.45 2.97 5.50
N TRP A 147 4.67 2.15 4.80
CA TRP A 147 4.88 1.78 3.40
C TRP A 147 4.53 2.90 2.40
N ASN A 148 3.83 3.94 2.84
CA ASN A 148 3.36 5.05 1.99
C ASN A 148 4.32 6.26 2.00
N GLY A 149 5.54 6.04 2.48
CA GLY A 149 6.62 7.03 2.48
C GLY A 149 7.14 7.28 1.07
N HIS A 150 6.90 8.48 0.56
CA HIS A 150 7.78 9.07 -0.45
C HIS A 150 9.18 9.14 0.18
N ASN A 151 10.12 8.34 -0.32
CA ASN A 151 11.50 8.35 0.15
C ASN A 151 12.17 9.68 -0.25
N PRO A 152 12.46 10.61 0.68
CA PRO A 152 13.14 11.87 0.38
C PRO A 152 14.64 11.72 0.58
N SER A 153 15.22 10.56 0.22
CA SER A 153 16.68 10.38 0.13
C SER A 153 17.21 11.10 -1.11
N GLY A 154 17.19 12.44 -1.03
CA GLY A 154 17.56 13.36 -2.11
C GLY A 154 18.49 14.49 -1.66
N ASN A 155 19.11 14.39 -0.48
CA ASN A 155 20.17 15.31 -0.07
C ASN A 155 21.47 15.00 -0.81
N ILE A 156 21.55 15.47 -2.06
CA ILE A 156 22.83 15.69 -2.74
C ILE A 156 23.50 16.87 -2.02
N HIS A 157 24.30 16.57 -1.00
CA HIS A 157 25.13 17.58 -0.36
C HIS A 157 26.31 17.87 -1.29
N GLY A 158 26.21 18.95 -2.06
CA GLY A 158 27.36 19.49 -2.79
C GLY A 158 28.40 19.99 -1.81
N GLY A 159 29.49 19.24 -1.65
CA GLY A 159 30.68 19.67 -0.90
C GLY A 159 31.79 20.03 -1.88
N GLY A 160 32.10 21.31 -2.00
CA GLY A 160 33.20 21.81 -2.82
C GLY A 160 34.22 22.58 -1.98
N ALA A 161 35.48 22.40 -2.36
CA ALA A 161 36.67 23.16 -1.97
C ALA A 161 37.37 22.85 -0.62
N ASP A 162 38.67 23.15 -0.66
CA ASP A 162 39.71 23.20 0.38
C ASP A 162 40.19 21.85 0.97
N GLY A 163 41.49 21.53 1.07
CA GLY A 163 42.72 22.28 0.75
C GLY A 163 43.68 22.28 1.95
N ASN A 164 44.96 21.88 1.75
CA ASN A 164 46.00 21.63 2.77
C ASN A 164 45.69 20.43 3.72
N ILE A 165 46.65 19.63 4.21
CA ILE A 165 48.13 19.65 4.21
C ILE A 165 48.67 18.34 3.61
#